data_AF-A0A7Z9TBQ4-F1
#
_entry.id   AF-A0A7Z9TBQ4-F1
#
_cell.length_a   1.000
_cell.length_b   1.000
_cell.length_c   1.000
_cell.angle_alpha   90.00
_cell.angle_beta   90.00
_cell.angle_gamma   90.00
#
_symmetry.space_group_name_H-M   'P 1'
#
loop_
_entity.id
_entity.type
_entity.pdbx_description
1 polymer ?
#
loop_
_entity_poly.entity_id
_entity_poly.type
_entity_poly.pdbx_seq_one_letter_code
_entity_poly.pdbx_strand_id
1 'polypeptide(L)'
;MKAAAGPQIVPVYGTDFRSTPIFFLQDDHDHWENDAASDEIVNFPIPWFQLQLARATQQLYYPEFLPDAARPTGLPWSGVSDRGDLSESFGTVRYGTLAEVVLYDVRRTLTLNGPTAVFVDPQVENWLMDRTASTDVRHLVHAPSNPFGWSAGKWGEWYPDMLDRDAAELTTSVQKPYWQEGWLAQHDRLVSAISAQRDRAPLVISGDLHAIGVGRMHRAGGVNMGARPVTTVLSGPVGTSIRGFPSVVRGIGASIPSHLEMEESVAPIEDHGFTIVDFLPDRISLRQYKWDVDRQPLEAIDTLEPFYSTDLNA
;
A
#
# COMPACT_ATOMS: atom_id res chain seq x y z
N MET A 1 13.00 1.21 -22.31
CA MET A 1 13.20 1.31 -20.85
C MET A 1 13.71 2.68 -20.42
N LYS A 2 14.97 3.07 -20.65
CA LYS A 2 15.51 4.36 -20.14
C LYS A 2 14.70 5.59 -20.55
N ALA A 3 14.30 5.70 -21.81
CA ALA A 3 13.50 6.81 -22.31
C ALA A 3 12.06 6.87 -21.73
N ALA A 4 11.52 5.75 -21.25
CA ALA A 4 10.14 5.66 -20.77
C ALA A 4 10.03 5.81 -19.25
N ALA A 5 10.91 5.14 -18.50
CA ALA A 5 10.91 5.17 -17.03
C ALA A 5 11.81 6.28 -16.45
N GLY A 6 12.92 6.59 -17.13
CA GLY A 6 13.92 7.55 -16.65
C GLY A 6 13.35 8.95 -16.34
N PRO A 7 12.53 9.55 -17.23
CA PRO A 7 11.94 10.86 -16.97
C PRO A 7 11.02 10.93 -15.75
N GLN A 8 10.45 9.80 -15.32
CA GLN A 8 9.52 9.74 -14.18
C GLN A 8 10.25 9.46 -12.86
N ILE A 9 11.35 8.70 -12.91
CA ILE A 9 12.02 8.21 -11.70
C ILE A 9 13.27 9.04 -11.36
N VAL A 10 14.11 9.37 -12.35
CA VAL A 10 15.43 9.96 -12.10
C VAL A 10 15.37 11.37 -11.52
N PRO A 11 14.49 12.29 -11.95
CA PRO A 11 14.41 13.62 -11.35
C PRO A 11 14.11 13.53 -9.85
N VAL A 12 13.14 12.71 -9.46
CA VAL A 12 12.69 12.58 -8.07
C VAL A 12 13.73 11.84 -7.23
N TYR A 13 14.03 10.59 -7.58
CA TYR A 13 14.83 9.73 -6.69
C TYR A 13 16.34 9.84 -6.92
N GLY A 14 16.76 10.19 -8.14
CA GLY A 14 18.17 10.39 -8.48
C GLY A 14 18.68 11.80 -8.20
N THR A 15 17.80 12.78 -8.02
CA THR A 15 18.18 14.19 -7.79
C THR A 15 17.60 14.74 -6.50
N ASP A 16 16.28 14.84 -6.38
CA ASP A 16 15.63 15.48 -5.22
C ASP A 16 15.89 14.69 -3.92
N PHE A 17 15.83 13.36 -4.00
CA PHE A 17 16.11 12.47 -2.87
C PHE A 17 17.53 11.87 -2.86
N ARG A 18 18.48 12.41 -3.64
CA ARG A 18 19.82 11.82 -3.79
C ARG A 18 20.61 11.60 -2.48
N SER A 19 20.26 12.32 -1.41
CA SER A 19 20.90 12.25 -0.10
C SER A 19 20.05 11.57 0.97
N THR A 20 18.89 11.03 0.59
CA THR A 20 17.97 10.29 1.46
C THR A 20 17.95 8.84 1.00
N PRO A 21 18.19 7.85 1.88
CA PRO A 21 17.99 6.45 1.52
C PRO A 21 16.52 6.22 1.13
N ILE A 22 16.30 5.77 -0.10
CA ILE A 22 14.96 5.45 -0.61
C ILE A 22 14.82 3.93 -0.73
N PHE A 23 13.72 3.41 -0.19
CA PHE A 23 13.30 2.02 -0.31
C PHE A 23 12.07 1.98 -1.21
N PHE A 24 12.13 1.18 -2.26
CA PHE A 24 11.07 1.12 -3.26
C PHE A 24 10.16 -0.06 -2.99
N LEU A 25 8.86 0.19 -3.10
CA LEU A 25 7.83 -0.84 -3.16
C LEU A 25 7.15 -0.70 -4.52
N GLN A 26 7.06 -1.82 -5.26
CA GLN A 26 6.41 -1.84 -6.56
C GLN A 26 4.88 -1.83 -6.41
N ASP A 27 4.19 -1.27 -7.40
CA ASP A 27 2.75 -1.42 -7.58
C ASP A 27 2.39 -1.70 -9.05
N ASP A 28 1.11 -1.58 -9.43
CA ASP A 28 0.60 -1.90 -10.76
C ASP A 28 1.36 -1.20 -11.90
N HIS A 29 1.65 0.09 -11.74
CA HIS A 29 2.38 0.89 -12.72
C HIS A 29 3.83 0.44 -12.94
N ASP A 30 4.46 -0.19 -11.95
CA ASP A 30 5.80 -0.80 -12.09
C ASP A 30 5.77 -2.07 -12.95
N HIS A 31 4.60 -2.68 -13.06
CA HIS A 31 4.30 -3.80 -13.93
C HIS A 31 3.79 -3.37 -15.31
N TRP A 32 3.86 -2.07 -15.61
CA TRP A 32 3.50 -1.45 -16.90
C TRP A 32 2.01 -1.54 -17.24
N GLU A 33 1.16 -1.68 -16.23
CA GLU A 33 -0.29 -1.73 -16.37
C GLU A 33 -1.00 -0.87 -15.34
N ASN A 34 -2.27 -0.57 -15.60
CA ASN A 34 -3.23 -0.20 -14.56
C ASN A 34 -4.02 -1.46 -14.22
N ASP A 35 -4.54 -1.64 -13.01
CA ASP A 35 -5.34 -2.82 -12.67
C ASP A 35 -6.77 -2.77 -13.25
N ALA A 36 -6.89 -2.96 -14.56
CA ALA A 36 -8.17 -3.06 -15.25
C ALA A 36 -8.57 -4.53 -15.47
N ALA A 37 -9.87 -4.80 -15.31
CA ALA A 37 -10.49 -6.02 -15.77
C ALA A 37 -11.85 -5.75 -16.43
N SER A 38 -12.07 -6.41 -17.56
CA SER A 38 -13.25 -6.38 -18.39
C SER A 38 -13.31 -7.67 -19.22
N ASP A 39 -14.37 -7.86 -19.98
CA ASP A 39 -14.50 -9.01 -20.89
C ASP A 39 -13.46 -8.97 -22.04
N GLU A 40 -12.89 -7.80 -22.33
CA GLU A 40 -11.88 -7.62 -23.38
C GLU A 40 -10.45 -7.83 -22.87
N ILE A 41 -10.18 -7.42 -21.62
CA ILE A 41 -8.84 -7.45 -21.04
C ILE A 41 -8.90 -7.62 -19.53
N VAL A 42 -8.00 -8.46 -19.01
CA VAL A 42 -7.72 -8.62 -17.58
C VAL A 42 -6.22 -8.52 -17.41
N ASN A 43 -5.75 -7.43 -16.79
CA ASN A 43 -4.33 -7.07 -16.78
C ASN A 43 -3.46 -7.92 -15.83
N PHE A 44 -4.10 -8.59 -14.87
CA PHE A 44 -3.43 -9.43 -13.89
C PHE A 44 -4.08 -10.82 -13.82
N PRO A 45 -3.35 -11.92 -13.57
CA PRO A 45 -1.94 -11.98 -13.17
C PRO A 45 -0.98 -11.55 -14.28
N ILE A 46 0.19 -11.02 -13.90
CA ILE A 46 1.13 -10.39 -14.82
C ILE A 46 1.67 -11.42 -15.83
N PRO A 47 1.47 -11.23 -17.13
CA PRO A 47 2.12 -12.02 -18.17
C PRO A 47 3.64 -11.92 -18.10
N TRP A 48 4.33 -13.00 -18.51
CA TRP A 48 5.79 -13.09 -18.41
C TRP A 48 6.54 -11.89 -18.99
N PHE A 49 6.09 -11.32 -20.12
CA PHE A 49 6.78 -10.19 -20.74
C PHE A 49 6.73 -8.91 -19.87
N GLN A 50 5.60 -8.61 -19.23
CA GLN A 50 5.46 -7.48 -18.32
C GLN A 50 6.29 -7.68 -17.05
N LEU A 51 6.33 -8.91 -16.54
CA LEU A 51 7.22 -9.25 -15.44
C LEU A 51 8.70 -9.00 -15.78
N GLN A 52 9.12 -9.29 -17.02
CA GLN A 52 10.49 -8.95 -17.46
C GLN A 52 10.71 -7.44 -17.57
N LEU A 53 9.70 -6.67 -18.00
CA LEU A 53 9.78 -5.20 -18.01
C LEU A 53 9.90 -4.63 -16.61
N ALA A 54 9.11 -5.13 -15.65
CA ALA A 54 9.17 -4.74 -14.24
C ALA A 54 10.58 -5.01 -13.66
N ARG A 55 11.13 -6.20 -13.92
CA ARG A 55 12.50 -6.56 -13.52
C ARG A 55 13.54 -5.65 -14.14
N ALA A 56 13.42 -5.34 -15.43
CA ALA A 56 14.34 -4.44 -16.11
C ALA A 56 14.26 -2.99 -15.58
N THR A 57 13.07 -2.51 -15.22
CA THR A 57 12.91 -1.21 -14.53
C THR A 57 13.59 -1.25 -13.16
N GLN A 58 13.29 -2.28 -12.36
CA GLN A 58 13.86 -2.47 -11.02
C GLN A 58 15.40 -2.47 -11.07
N GLN A 59 16.01 -3.26 -11.94
CA GLN A 59 17.47 -3.31 -12.11
C GLN A 59 18.11 -1.97 -12.46
N LEU A 60 17.39 -1.11 -13.18
CA LEU A 60 17.93 0.18 -13.62
C LEU A 60 17.80 1.28 -12.56
N TYR A 61 16.82 1.16 -11.66
CA TYR A 61 16.37 2.30 -10.86
C TYR A 61 16.09 2.03 -9.39
N TYR A 62 15.71 0.81 -9.01
CA TYR A 62 15.28 0.49 -7.65
C TYR A 62 16.35 -0.38 -6.99
N PRO A 63 16.90 0.00 -5.82
CA PRO A 63 17.63 -0.96 -5.00
C PRO A 63 16.71 -2.14 -4.66
N GLU A 64 17.14 -3.36 -4.99
CA GLU A 64 16.44 -4.58 -4.61
C GLU A 64 16.57 -4.81 -3.10
N PHE A 65 15.60 -5.55 -2.51
CA PHE A 65 15.65 -5.84 -1.09
C PHE A 65 16.76 -6.84 -0.79
N LEU A 66 17.71 -6.41 0.05
CA LEU A 66 18.80 -7.24 0.52
C LEU A 66 18.27 -8.49 1.26
N PRO A 67 19.09 -9.55 1.38
CA PRO A 67 18.75 -10.69 2.21
C PRO A 67 18.47 -10.25 3.66
N ASP A 68 17.39 -10.77 4.23
CA ASP A 68 17.04 -10.61 5.64
C ASP A 68 17.18 -11.99 6.30
N ALA A 69 17.93 -12.08 7.40
CA ALA A 69 18.13 -13.33 8.13
C ALA A 69 16.82 -13.93 8.67
N ALA A 70 15.79 -13.10 8.87
CA ALA A 70 14.48 -13.53 9.29
C ALA A 70 13.49 -13.74 8.14
N ARG A 71 13.95 -13.65 6.88
CA ARG A 71 13.19 -14.03 5.70
C ARG A 71 13.43 -15.52 5.41
N PRO A 72 12.38 -16.35 5.30
CA PRO A 72 12.55 -17.76 5.00
C PRO A 72 13.33 -17.99 3.71
N THR A 73 14.27 -18.93 3.73
CA THR A 73 14.95 -19.38 2.50
C THR A 73 13.93 -19.98 1.54
N GLY A 74 13.95 -19.53 0.29
CA GLY A 74 13.02 -20.02 -0.73
C GLY A 74 11.63 -19.39 -0.69
N LEU A 75 11.45 -18.30 0.06
CA LEU A 75 10.22 -17.49 -0.01
C LEU A 75 9.96 -17.11 -1.49
N PRO A 76 8.77 -17.36 -2.06
CA PRO A 76 8.55 -17.15 -3.49
C PRO A 76 8.82 -15.71 -3.88
N TRP A 77 9.59 -15.47 -4.95
CA TRP A 77 10.00 -14.12 -5.41
C TRP A 77 11.04 -13.41 -4.53
N SER A 78 11.67 -14.14 -3.59
CA SER A 78 12.73 -13.62 -2.71
C SER A 78 14.17 -13.85 -3.19
N GLY A 79 14.35 -14.53 -4.33
CA GLY A 79 15.66 -14.79 -4.90
C GLY A 79 15.59 -15.06 -6.41
N VAL A 80 16.54 -14.52 -7.15
CA VAL A 80 16.75 -14.83 -8.58
C VAL A 80 18.15 -15.39 -8.72
N SER A 81 18.26 -16.60 -9.27
CA SER A 81 19.50 -17.39 -9.23
C SER A 81 20.71 -16.74 -9.92
N ASP A 82 20.49 -15.75 -10.78
CA ASP A 82 21.53 -14.98 -11.48
C ASP A 82 21.97 -13.70 -10.74
N ARG A 83 21.20 -13.24 -9.74
CA ARG A 83 21.44 -11.99 -8.99
C ARG A 83 21.64 -12.19 -7.48
N GLY A 84 21.60 -13.44 -7.01
CA GLY A 84 21.74 -13.79 -5.59
C GLY A 84 20.41 -13.79 -4.84
N ASP A 85 20.48 -13.73 -3.51
CA ASP A 85 19.30 -13.78 -2.61
C ASP A 85 18.65 -12.40 -2.44
N LEU A 86 18.35 -11.75 -3.57
CA LEU A 86 17.67 -10.46 -3.62
C LEU A 86 16.18 -10.67 -3.83
N SER A 87 15.37 -10.03 -2.99
CA SER A 87 13.92 -10.09 -3.12
C SER A 87 13.42 -8.97 -4.03
N GLU A 88 12.54 -9.35 -4.95
CA GLU A 88 11.99 -8.44 -5.97
C GLU A 88 10.71 -7.75 -5.50
N SER A 89 9.95 -8.35 -4.58
CA SER A 89 8.57 -7.92 -4.29
C SER A 89 8.26 -7.69 -2.81
N PHE A 90 9.18 -8.00 -1.91
CA PHE A 90 8.97 -7.77 -0.49
C PHE A 90 10.28 -7.62 0.26
N GLY A 91 10.26 -6.87 1.35
CA GLY A 91 11.45 -6.64 2.15
C GLY A 91 11.13 -6.01 3.49
N THR A 92 12.20 -5.79 4.24
CA THR A 92 12.15 -5.20 5.57
C THR A 92 13.09 -4.02 5.65
N VAL A 93 12.61 -2.94 6.26
CA VAL A 93 13.47 -1.85 6.72
C VAL A 93 13.45 -1.90 8.23
N ARG A 94 14.58 -2.27 8.83
CA ARG A 94 14.69 -2.45 10.28
C ARG A 94 15.73 -1.52 10.89
N TYR A 95 15.33 -0.80 11.94
CA TYR A 95 16.21 0.05 12.73
C TYR A 95 16.44 -0.57 14.12
N GLY A 96 17.45 -1.45 14.21
CA GLY A 96 17.76 -2.18 15.44
C GLY A 96 16.56 -2.96 15.98
N THR A 97 16.20 -2.74 17.23
CA THR A 97 14.99 -3.29 17.87
C THR A 97 13.87 -2.25 18.01
N LEU A 98 14.06 -1.03 17.49
CA LEU A 98 13.10 0.07 17.65
C LEU A 98 11.93 -0.07 16.69
N ALA A 99 12.20 -0.21 15.39
CA ALA A 99 11.16 -0.20 14.38
C ALA A 99 11.49 -1.14 13.24
N GLU A 100 10.44 -1.68 12.65
CA GLU A 100 10.48 -2.41 11.40
C GLU A 100 9.30 -2.04 10.51
N VAL A 101 9.58 -1.89 9.21
CA VAL A 101 8.57 -1.73 8.17
C VAL A 101 8.64 -2.97 7.28
N VAL A 102 7.55 -3.72 7.17
CA VAL A 102 7.40 -4.82 6.22
C VAL A 102 6.74 -4.30 4.93
N LEU A 103 7.52 -4.27 3.85
CA LEU A 103 7.12 -3.75 2.53
C LEU A 103 6.72 -4.93 1.65
N TYR A 104 5.56 -4.90 0.99
CA TYR A 104 5.13 -6.02 0.15
C TYR A 104 4.21 -5.61 -1.01
N ASP A 105 4.59 -6.03 -2.22
CA ASP A 105 3.89 -5.84 -3.49
C ASP A 105 2.77 -6.87 -3.58
N VAL A 106 1.54 -6.41 -3.82
CA VAL A 106 0.37 -7.29 -3.92
C VAL A 106 0.00 -7.65 -5.36
N ARG A 107 0.65 -7.03 -6.35
CA ARG A 107 0.36 -7.18 -7.78
C ARG A 107 1.17 -8.30 -8.43
N ARG A 108 2.35 -8.63 -7.92
CA ARG A 108 3.15 -9.69 -8.56
C ARG A 108 2.55 -11.08 -8.39
N THR A 109 2.02 -11.37 -7.22
CA THR A 109 1.59 -12.72 -6.83
C THR A 109 0.09 -12.92 -6.90
N LEU A 110 -0.68 -11.94 -7.39
CA LEU A 110 -2.12 -12.11 -7.37
C LEU A 110 -2.58 -13.26 -8.27
N THR A 111 -3.67 -13.87 -7.86
CA THR A 111 -4.32 -14.97 -8.58
C THR A 111 -5.80 -14.68 -8.79
N LEU A 112 -6.38 -15.31 -9.82
CA LEU A 112 -7.82 -15.29 -10.11
C LEU A 112 -8.38 -16.69 -9.87
N ASN A 113 -8.70 -17.00 -8.62
CA ASN A 113 -9.14 -18.33 -8.21
C ASN A 113 -10.31 -18.29 -7.19
N GLY A 114 -11.22 -17.35 -7.40
CA GLY A 114 -12.43 -17.12 -6.62
C GLY A 114 -12.16 -17.05 -5.11
N PRO A 115 -12.79 -17.92 -4.30
CA PRO A 115 -12.59 -17.96 -2.85
C PRO A 115 -11.16 -18.27 -2.39
N THR A 116 -10.32 -18.85 -3.25
CA THR A 116 -8.92 -19.18 -2.94
C THR A 116 -7.91 -18.27 -3.62
N ALA A 117 -8.40 -17.23 -4.30
CA ALA A 117 -7.55 -16.18 -4.83
C ALA A 117 -6.78 -15.49 -3.70
N VAL A 118 -5.60 -15.01 -4.03
CA VAL A 118 -4.74 -14.25 -3.11
C VAL A 118 -4.15 -13.08 -3.84
N PHE A 119 -3.77 -12.04 -3.09
CA PHE A 119 -2.90 -10.97 -3.55
C PHE A 119 -1.43 -11.32 -3.28
N VAL A 120 -1.13 -11.74 -2.05
CA VAL A 120 0.21 -12.25 -1.67
C VAL A 120 0.22 -13.77 -1.63
N ASP A 121 1.32 -14.37 -2.11
CA ASP A 121 1.51 -15.82 -2.04
C ASP A 121 1.32 -16.34 -0.59
N PRO A 122 0.69 -17.51 -0.36
CA PRO A 122 0.46 -18.02 1.00
C PRO A 122 1.71 -18.13 1.87
N GLN A 123 2.89 -18.37 1.29
CA GLN A 123 4.14 -18.39 2.06
C GLN A 123 4.56 -16.99 2.49
N VAL A 124 4.30 -15.98 1.65
CA VAL A 124 4.50 -14.56 2.00
C VAL A 124 3.49 -14.13 3.05
N GLU A 125 2.23 -14.54 2.94
CA GLU A 125 1.22 -14.30 3.98
C GLU A 125 1.68 -14.89 5.32
N ASN A 126 2.10 -16.16 5.36
CA ASN A 126 2.61 -16.78 6.58
C ASN A 126 3.81 -16.03 7.17
N TRP A 127 4.75 -15.60 6.32
CA TRP A 127 5.87 -14.77 6.76
C TRP A 127 5.39 -13.45 7.39
N LEU A 128 4.43 -12.75 6.78
CA LEU A 128 3.84 -11.53 7.34
C LEU A 128 3.14 -11.80 8.69
N MET A 129 2.46 -12.94 8.83
CA MET A 129 1.84 -13.35 10.09
C MET A 129 2.92 -13.60 11.17
N ASP A 130 4.01 -14.29 10.83
CA ASP A 130 5.11 -14.58 11.74
C ASP A 130 5.81 -13.28 12.21
N ARG A 131 6.04 -12.32 11.30
CA ARG A 131 6.53 -10.98 11.67
C ARG A 131 5.56 -10.27 12.62
N THR A 132 4.27 -10.37 12.33
CA THR A 132 3.19 -9.76 13.13
C THR A 132 3.03 -10.41 14.51
N ALA A 133 3.40 -11.67 14.66
CA ALA A 133 3.41 -12.36 15.95
C ALA A 133 4.69 -12.09 16.76
N SER A 134 5.84 -11.92 16.09
CA SER A 134 7.13 -11.67 16.75
C SER A 134 7.13 -10.40 17.59
N THR A 135 7.84 -10.44 18.72
CA THR A 135 8.04 -9.32 19.66
C THR A 135 9.47 -8.78 19.64
N ASP A 136 10.27 -9.13 18.62
CA ASP A 136 11.68 -8.74 18.51
C ASP A 136 11.90 -7.24 18.21
N VAL A 137 10.84 -6.53 17.84
CA VAL A 137 10.83 -5.10 17.55
C VAL A 137 9.74 -4.40 18.33
N ARG A 138 10.04 -3.16 18.76
CA ARG A 138 9.11 -2.33 19.51
C ARG A 138 7.94 -1.85 18.65
N HIS A 139 8.21 -1.43 17.41
CA HIS A 139 7.20 -1.03 16.44
C HIS A 139 7.29 -1.87 15.18
N LEU A 140 6.13 -2.23 14.63
CA LEU A 140 6.02 -2.90 13.34
C LEU A 140 4.97 -2.17 12.50
N VAL A 141 5.32 -1.85 11.26
CA VAL A 141 4.42 -1.22 10.29
C VAL A 141 4.27 -2.11 9.08
N HIS A 142 3.02 -2.38 8.69
CA HIS A 142 2.73 -3.00 7.40
C HIS A 142 2.65 -1.94 6.31
N ALA A 143 3.32 -2.19 5.19
CA ALA A 143 3.31 -1.32 4.03
C ALA A 143 2.99 -2.12 2.75
N PRO A 144 1.71 -2.47 2.53
CA PRO A 144 1.25 -3.01 1.25
C PRO A 144 1.25 -1.94 0.16
N SER A 145 1.44 -2.36 -1.11
CA SER A 145 1.25 -1.43 -2.24
C SER A 145 -0.23 -1.00 -2.38
N ASN A 146 -1.17 -1.93 -2.14
CA ASN A 146 -2.62 -1.67 -2.16
C ASN A 146 -3.18 -1.34 -0.77
N PRO A 147 -3.87 -0.22 -0.57
CA PRO A 147 -4.20 0.29 0.75
C PRO A 147 -5.29 -0.48 1.49
N PHE A 148 -5.15 -0.52 2.81
CA PHE A 148 -6.21 -0.95 3.71
C PHE A 148 -7.07 0.25 4.11
N GLY A 149 -8.38 0.05 4.26
CA GLY A 149 -9.30 1.04 4.85
C GLY A 149 -10.17 1.79 3.85
N TRP A 150 -9.73 1.95 2.60
CA TRP A 150 -10.44 2.73 1.60
C TRP A 150 -10.52 2.02 0.25
N SER A 151 -11.53 2.36 -0.53
CA SER A 151 -11.72 1.95 -1.92
C SER A 151 -12.11 3.15 -2.76
N ALA A 152 -11.67 3.17 -4.02
CA ALA A 152 -12.20 4.05 -5.06
C ALA A 152 -12.90 3.25 -6.18
N GLY A 153 -13.32 2.02 -5.88
CA GLY A 153 -13.95 1.10 -6.84
C GLY A 153 -13.00 0.53 -7.89
N LYS A 154 -11.68 0.64 -7.70
CA LYS A 154 -10.64 0.12 -8.60
C LYS A 154 -10.65 -1.43 -8.57
N TRP A 155 -10.46 -2.11 -9.71
CA TRP A 155 -10.73 -3.56 -9.80
C TRP A 155 -9.85 -4.37 -8.84
N GLY A 156 -8.54 -4.12 -8.82
CA GLY A 156 -7.56 -4.81 -7.99
C GLY A 156 -7.53 -4.33 -6.54
N GLU A 157 -8.66 -3.94 -5.95
CA GLU A 157 -8.73 -3.59 -4.53
C GLU A 157 -9.11 -4.79 -3.66
N TRP A 158 -8.81 -4.69 -2.37
CA TRP A 158 -9.23 -5.69 -1.36
C TRP A 158 -10.75 -5.87 -1.30
N TYR A 159 -11.51 -4.84 -1.70
CA TYR A 159 -12.95 -4.74 -1.44
C TYR A 159 -13.79 -4.91 -2.71
N PRO A 160 -14.98 -5.51 -2.59
CA PRO A 160 -15.88 -5.76 -3.72
C PRO A 160 -16.66 -4.52 -4.15
N ASP A 161 -16.54 -3.41 -3.43
CA ASP A 161 -17.22 -2.17 -3.72
C ASP A 161 -16.83 -1.64 -5.13
N MET A 162 -17.84 -1.20 -5.88
CA MET A 162 -17.68 -0.55 -7.17
C MET A 162 -18.64 0.63 -7.31
N LEU A 163 -18.32 1.56 -8.20
CA LEU A 163 -19.16 2.73 -8.45
C LEU A 163 -20.50 2.35 -9.08
N ASP A 164 -21.59 2.64 -8.38
CA ASP A 164 -22.90 2.81 -8.99
C ASP A 164 -22.95 4.21 -9.61
N ARG A 165 -23.04 4.28 -10.94
CA ARG A 165 -23.01 5.56 -11.67
C ARG A 165 -24.31 6.36 -11.52
N ASP A 166 -25.42 5.71 -11.22
CA ASP A 166 -26.71 6.39 -11.06
C ASP A 166 -26.82 7.02 -9.67
N ALA A 167 -26.35 6.30 -8.64
CA ALA A 167 -26.31 6.79 -7.26
C ALA A 167 -25.06 7.64 -6.93
N ALA A 168 -24.02 7.58 -7.78
CA ALA A 168 -22.72 8.22 -7.58
C ALA A 168 -22.05 7.83 -6.24
N GLU A 169 -22.19 6.56 -5.86
CA GLU A 169 -21.63 6.00 -4.62
C GLU A 169 -20.99 4.63 -4.87
N LEU A 170 -20.07 4.24 -3.98
CA LEU A 170 -19.54 2.89 -3.98
C LEU A 170 -20.55 1.94 -3.33
N THR A 171 -20.81 0.80 -3.98
CA THR A 171 -21.77 -0.20 -3.52
C THR A 171 -21.29 -1.62 -3.79
N THR A 172 -21.82 -2.55 -3.00
CA THR A 172 -21.70 -4.00 -3.21
C THR A 172 -22.96 -4.62 -3.81
N SER A 173 -23.99 -3.80 -4.05
CA SER A 173 -25.24 -4.24 -4.70
C SER A 173 -25.04 -4.60 -6.17
N VAL A 174 -23.99 -4.05 -6.79
CA VAL A 174 -23.53 -4.41 -8.13
C VAL A 174 -22.29 -5.28 -7.98
N GLN A 175 -22.30 -6.43 -8.65
CA GLN A 175 -21.14 -7.33 -8.63
C GLN A 175 -19.98 -6.70 -9.40
N LYS A 176 -18.87 -6.47 -8.71
CA LYS A 176 -17.60 -6.05 -9.33
C LYS A 176 -17.06 -7.15 -10.24
N PRO A 177 -17.00 -6.92 -11.56
CA PRO A 177 -16.58 -7.95 -12.51
C PRO A 177 -15.19 -8.46 -12.18
N TYR A 178 -14.99 -9.78 -12.28
CA TYR A 178 -13.70 -10.45 -12.08
C TYR A 178 -13.04 -10.23 -10.70
N TRP A 179 -13.73 -9.62 -9.75
CA TRP A 179 -13.22 -9.48 -8.38
C TRP A 179 -13.24 -10.85 -7.67
N GLN A 180 -12.30 -11.06 -6.75
CA GLN A 180 -12.10 -12.37 -6.12
C GLN A 180 -12.32 -12.31 -4.62
N GLU A 181 -13.25 -13.13 -4.11
CA GLU A 181 -13.56 -13.24 -2.67
C GLU A 181 -12.34 -13.57 -1.80
N GLY A 182 -11.39 -14.35 -2.35
CA GLY A 182 -10.17 -14.71 -1.64
C GLY A 182 -9.28 -13.52 -1.30
N TRP A 183 -9.35 -12.42 -2.07
CA TRP A 183 -8.62 -11.18 -1.78
C TRP A 183 -9.11 -10.55 -0.47
N LEU A 184 -10.42 -10.42 -0.29
CA LEU A 184 -11.02 -9.93 0.94
C LEU A 184 -10.74 -10.86 2.12
N ALA A 185 -10.82 -12.17 1.89
CA ALA A 185 -10.52 -13.14 2.94
C ALA A 185 -9.05 -13.06 3.40
N GLN A 186 -8.11 -12.76 2.50
CA GLN A 186 -6.71 -12.53 2.85
C GLN A 186 -6.52 -11.21 3.59
N HIS A 187 -7.18 -10.13 3.17
CA HIS A 187 -7.22 -8.87 3.93
C HIS A 187 -7.67 -9.12 5.37
N ASP A 188 -8.81 -9.80 5.56
CA ASP A 188 -9.42 -10.02 6.87
C ASP A 188 -8.51 -10.82 7.82
N ARG A 189 -7.76 -11.80 7.28
CA ARG A 189 -6.74 -12.53 8.06
C ARG A 189 -5.59 -11.62 8.49
N LEU A 190 -5.09 -10.78 7.59
CA LEU A 190 -3.98 -9.86 7.88
C LEU A 190 -4.38 -8.82 8.93
N VAL A 191 -5.53 -8.14 8.77
CA VAL A 191 -5.98 -7.13 9.75
C VAL A 191 -6.30 -7.75 11.10
N SER A 192 -6.84 -8.97 11.12
CA SER A 192 -7.06 -9.71 12.36
C SER A 192 -5.75 -9.97 13.10
N ALA A 193 -4.72 -10.44 12.41
CA ALA A 193 -3.40 -10.66 13.00
C ALA A 193 -2.76 -9.36 13.51
N ILE A 194 -2.85 -8.28 12.74
CA ILE A 194 -2.32 -6.96 13.12
C ILE A 194 -3.02 -6.44 14.38
N SER A 195 -4.35 -6.53 14.45
CA SER A 195 -5.13 -6.08 15.62
C SER A 195 -4.90 -6.96 16.86
N ALA A 196 -4.68 -8.27 16.67
CA ALA A 196 -4.48 -9.22 17.76
C ALA A 196 -3.18 -9.01 18.54
N GLN A 197 -2.19 -8.32 17.95
CA GLN A 197 -0.92 -8.03 18.60
C GLN A 197 -1.09 -7.00 19.73
N ARG A 198 -0.63 -7.36 20.94
CA ARG A 198 -0.91 -6.64 22.19
C ARG A 198 0.17 -5.64 22.60
N ASP A 199 1.39 -5.81 22.10
CA ASP A 199 2.55 -5.07 22.62
C ASP A 199 2.93 -3.84 21.79
N ARG A 200 2.22 -3.59 20.69
CA ARG A 200 2.50 -2.49 19.75
C ARG A 200 1.25 -1.94 19.09
N ALA A 201 1.33 -0.68 18.67
CA ALA A 201 0.29 -0.01 17.92
C ALA A 201 0.05 -0.75 16.57
N PRO A 202 -1.20 -1.11 16.23
CA PRO A 202 -1.52 -1.69 14.93
C PRO A 202 -1.53 -0.60 13.86
N LEU A 203 -0.52 -0.61 12.96
CA LEU A 203 -0.32 0.43 11.95
C LEU A 203 -0.07 -0.15 10.55
N VAL A 204 -0.84 0.36 9.59
CA VAL A 204 -0.68 0.11 8.15
C VAL A 204 -0.50 1.45 7.43
N ILE A 205 0.50 1.56 6.57
CA ILE A 205 0.76 2.77 5.76
C ILE A 205 0.92 2.36 4.31
N SER A 206 0.15 2.97 3.40
CA SER A 206 0.07 2.51 2.01
C SER A 206 -0.16 3.66 1.01
N GLY A 207 0.00 3.35 -0.28
CA GLY A 207 -0.14 4.27 -1.41
C GLY A 207 -1.34 3.93 -2.31
N ASP A 208 -1.11 3.89 -3.62
CA ASP A 208 -2.05 3.58 -4.72
C ASP A 208 -3.18 4.59 -4.97
N LEU A 209 -3.97 4.93 -3.96
CA LEU A 209 -5.22 5.70 -4.13
C LEU A 209 -5.02 7.19 -4.46
N HIS A 210 -3.78 7.67 -4.57
CA HIS A 210 -3.46 9.10 -4.78
C HIS A 210 -4.20 10.05 -3.83
N ALA A 211 -4.31 9.66 -2.56
CA ALA A 211 -4.94 10.46 -1.53
C ALA A 211 -4.12 10.44 -0.24
N ILE A 212 -4.43 11.39 0.65
CA ILE A 212 -3.90 11.52 2.00
C ILE A 212 -5.05 11.26 2.98
N GLY A 213 -4.85 10.41 3.99
CA GLY A 213 -5.92 10.06 4.93
C GLY A 213 -5.42 9.26 6.12
N VAL A 214 -6.19 9.31 7.21
CA VAL A 214 -5.93 8.55 8.45
C VAL A 214 -7.26 8.04 9.00
N GLY A 215 -7.31 6.73 9.23
CA GLY A 215 -8.49 6.04 9.73
C GLY A 215 -8.14 5.03 10.80
N ARG A 216 -9.14 4.69 11.62
CA ARG A 216 -9.08 3.62 12.62
C ARG A 216 -10.12 2.58 12.28
N MET A 217 -9.68 1.41 11.83
CA MET A 217 -10.54 0.30 11.45
C MET A 217 -10.98 -0.48 12.69
N HIS A 218 -12.26 -0.38 13.04
CA HIS A 218 -12.87 -1.05 14.20
C HIS A 218 -13.45 -2.41 13.84
N ARG A 219 -13.83 -2.63 12.58
CA ARG A 219 -14.36 -3.91 12.10
C ARG A 219 -14.02 -4.12 10.63
N ALA A 220 -13.77 -5.37 10.26
CA ALA A 220 -13.68 -5.84 8.89
C ALA A 220 -14.53 -7.11 8.76
N GLY A 221 -15.71 -7.00 8.15
CA GLY A 221 -16.67 -8.10 8.09
C GLY A 221 -17.01 -8.65 9.48
N GLY A 222 -16.66 -9.92 9.72
CA GLY A 222 -16.84 -10.60 11.00
C GLY A 222 -15.73 -10.34 12.04
N VAL A 223 -14.62 -9.69 11.65
CA VAL A 223 -13.48 -9.42 12.53
C VAL A 223 -13.73 -8.16 13.35
N ASN A 224 -13.94 -8.31 14.66
CA ASN A 224 -14.09 -7.19 15.60
C ASN A 224 -12.73 -6.77 16.16
N MET A 225 -12.33 -5.55 15.85
CA MET A 225 -11.08 -4.91 16.28
C MET A 225 -11.33 -3.73 17.23
N GLY A 226 -12.55 -3.56 17.75
CA GLY A 226 -12.93 -2.39 18.55
C GLY A 226 -12.05 -2.16 19.79
N ALA A 227 -11.50 -3.22 20.38
CA ALA A 227 -10.57 -3.12 21.51
C ALA A 227 -9.17 -2.61 21.09
N ARG A 228 -8.75 -2.89 19.86
CA ARG A 228 -7.46 -2.49 19.27
C ARG A 228 -7.63 -2.18 17.78
N PRO A 229 -8.23 -1.03 17.42
CA PRO A 229 -8.52 -0.70 16.03
C PRO A 229 -7.23 -0.57 15.23
N VAL A 230 -7.18 -1.07 14.00
CA VAL A 230 -6.01 -0.92 13.14
C VAL A 230 -5.97 0.49 12.58
N THR A 231 -4.88 1.21 12.83
CA THR A 231 -4.68 2.54 12.23
C THR A 231 -4.19 2.36 10.80
N THR A 232 -4.91 2.92 9.85
CA THR A 232 -4.57 2.91 8.42
C THR A 232 -4.23 4.33 7.98
N VAL A 233 -3.18 4.47 7.16
CA VAL A 233 -2.71 5.76 6.65
C VAL A 233 -2.55 5.68 5.14
N LEU A 234 -3.26 6.55 4.41
CA LEU A 234 -2.91 6.87 3.04
C LEU A 234 -1.81 7.92 3.10
N SER A 235 -0.62 7.52 2.67
CA SER A 235 0.63 8.28 2.89
C SER A 235 0.68 9.61 2.15
N GLY A 236 -0.11 9.76 1.09
CA GLY A 236 -0.12 10.92 0.20
C GLY A 236 0.73 10.71 -1.05
N PRO A 237 0.25 11.12 -2.24
CA PRO A 237 1.09 11.15 -3.41
C PRO A 237 2.03 12.37 -3.33
N VAL A 238 3.34 12.14 -3.25
CA VAL A 238 4.34 13.22 -3.35
C VAL A 238 4.13 14.04 -4.62
N GLY A 239 3.69 13.39 -5.69
CA GLY A 239 3.19 14.01 -6.91
C GLY A 239 2.34 13.02 -7.70
N THR A 240 1.33 13.53 -8.39
CA THR A 240 0.55 12.79 -9.39
C THR A 240 0.05 13.78 -10.45
N SER A 241 -0.40 13.29 -11.60
CA SER A 241 -1.12 14.16 -12.53
C SER A 241 -2.49 14.51 -11.95
N ILE A 242 -3.07 15.67 -12.29
CA ILE A 242 -4.47 15.97 -11.98
C ILE A 242 -5.39 14.86 -12.53
N ARG A 243 -5.05 14.29 -13.68
CA ARG A 243 -5.74 13.12 -14.26
C ARG A 243 -5.40 11.79 -13.60
N GLY A 244 -4.62 11.80 -12.53
CA GLY A 244 -4.30 10.64 -11.72
C GLY A 244 -5.23 10.50 -10.52
N PHE A 245 -5.90 11.57 -10.10
CA PHE A 245 -6.80 11.51 -8.95
C PHE A 245 -8.03 10.62 -9.23
N PRO A 246 -8.42 9.74 -8.29
CA PRO A 246 -9.57 8.86 -8.45
C PRO A 246 -10.85 9.59 -8.85
N SER A 247 -11.17 10.73 -8.23
CA SER A 247 -12.39 11.48 -8.56
C SER A 247 -12.44 11.93 -10.02
N VAL A 248 -11.29 12.25 -10.61
CA VAL A 248 -11.18 12.69 -12.00
C VAL A 248 -11.28 11.50 -12.97
N VAL A 249 -10.62 10.38 -12.66
CA VAL A 249 -10.56 9.21 -13.56
C VAL A 249 -11.82 8.35 -13.46
N ARG A 250 -12.35 8.20 -12.25
CA ARG A 250 -13.43 7.25 -11.92
C ARG A 250 -14.75 7.93 -11.64
N GLY A 251 -14.75 9.24 -11.36
CA GLY A 251 -15.95 9.99 -10.98
C GLY A 251 -16.28 9.92 -9.49
N ILE A 252 -15.43 9.28 -8.68
CA ILE A 252 -15.58 9.16 -7.23
C ILE A 252 -14.20 9.13 -6.54
N GLY A 253 -14.09 9.77 -5.39
CA GLY A 253 -12.91 9.71 -4.54
C GLY A 253 -12.86 8.41 -3.72
N ALA A 254 -11.80 8.25 -2.93
CA ALA A 254 -11.70 7.14 -1.99
C ALA A 254 -12.72 7.29 -0.84
N SER A 255 -13.41 6.22 -0.49
CA SER A 255 -14.34 6.16 0.64
C SER A 255 -14.21 4.86 1.42
N ILE A 256 -14.80 4.81 2.62
CA ILE A 256 -14.85 3.59 3.42
C ILE A 256 -15.66 2.53 2.65
N PRO A 257 -15.09 1.35 2.36
CA PRO A 257 -15.82 0.23 1.76
C PRO A 257 -16.87 -0.31 2.72
N SER A 258 -17.99 -0.80 2.19
CA SER A 258 -19.12 -1.31 2.97
C SER A 258 -18.78 -2.47 3.92
N HIS A 259 -17.69 -3.20 3.63
CA HIS A 259 -17.18 -4.29 4.48
C HIS A 259 -16.54 -3.79 5.78
N LEU A 260 -16.16 -2.51 5.86
CA LEU A 260 -15.42 -1.94 6.98
C LEU A 260 -16.30 -1.06 7.86
N GLU A 261 -15.97 -1.04 9.15
CA GLU A 261 -16.41 -0.01 10.08
C GLU A 261 -15.16 0.75 10.52
N MET A 262 -15.06 2.00 10.11
CA MET A 262 -13.87 2.81 10.30
C MET A 262 -14.23 4.22 10.78
N GLU A 263 -13.43 4.75 11.70
CA GLU A 263 -13.46 6.16 12.09
C GLU A 263 -12.39 6.91 11.30
N GLU A 264 -12.78 7.90 10.50
CA GLU A 264 -11.82 8.76 9.79
C GLU A 264 -11.39 9.92 10.68
N SER A 265 -10.13 9.92 11.08
CA SER A 265 -9.51 11.10 11.68
C SER A 265 -9.19 12.16 10.62
N VAL A 266 -8.84 11.69 9.42
CA VAL A 266 -8.69 12.48 8.20
C VAL A 266 -9.31 11.68 7.07
N ALA A 267 -10.48 12.12 6.57
CA ALA A 267 -11.08 11.56 5.37
C ALA A 267 -10.14 11.77 4.16
N PRO A 268 -10.14 10.88 3.15
CA PRO A 268 -9.25 10.97 2.00
C PRO A 268 -9.29 12.34 1.32
N ILE A 269 -8.11 12.93 1.15
CA ILE A 269 -7.89 14.20 0.47
C ILE A 269 -7.07 13.96 -0.80
N GLU A 270 -7.59 14.36 -1.94
CA GLU A 270 -6.91 14.33 -3.24
C GLU A 270 -6.05 15.58 -3.46
N ASP A 271 -5.04 15.74 -2.61
CA ASP A 271 -3.97 16.74 -2.75
C ASP A 271 -2.62 16.01 -2.90
N HIS A 272 -1.59 16.73 -3.36
CA HIS A 272 -0.23 16.21 -3.18
C HIS A 272 0.17 16.30 -1.71
N GLY A 273 1.02 15.39 -1.26
CA GLY A 273 1.44 15.38 0.12
C GLY A 273 2.29 14.19 0.48
N PHE A 274 2.60 14.10 1.76
CA PHE A 274 3.41 13.04 2.33
C PHE A 274 3.15 12.91 3.82
N THR A 275 3.59 11.78 4.38
CA THR A 275 3.51 11.50 5.81
C THR A 275 4.91 11.36 6.37
N ILE A 276 5.18 12.04 7.48
CA ILE A 276 6.37 11.82 8.32
C ILE A 276 5.95 10.96 9.51
N VAL A 277 6.76 9.94 9.79
CA VAL A 277 6.56 9.01 10.90
C VAL A 277 7.80 8.99 11.78
N ASP A 278 7.66 9.39 13.03
CA ASP A 278 8.72 9.33 14.03
C ASP A 278 8.48 8.13 14.96
N PHE A 279 9.45 7.23 15.03
CA PHE A 279 9.42 6.10 15.95
C PHE A 279 10.20 6.45 17.23
N LEU A 280 9.52 6.51 18.37
CA LEU A 280 10.12 6.71 19.68
C LEU A 280 9.98 5.43 20.51
N PRO A 281 10.77 5.22 21.58
CA PRO A 281 10.66 3.99 22.38
C PRO A 281 9.25 3.70 22.93
N ASP A 282 8.46 4.73 23.21
CA ASP A 282 7.16 4.66 23.84
C ASP A 282 5.98 4.82 22.87
N ARG A 283 6.17 5.49 21.72
CA ARG A 283 5.10 5.85 20.79
C ARG A 283 5.56 6.00 19.34
N ILE A 284 4.61 6.08 18.43
CA ILE A 284 4.79 6.47 17.02
C ILE A 284 4.10 7.82 16.83
N SER A 285 4.81 8.82 16.32
CA SER A 285 4.21 10.11 15.96
C SER A 285 4.00 10.20 14.45
N LEU A 286 2.77 10.45 14.03
CA LEU A 286 2.37 10.59 12.64
C LEU A 286 2.07 12.06 12.35
N ARG A 287 2.60 12.57 11.22
CA ARG A 287 2.35 13.93 10.75
C ARG A 287 2.07 13.91 9.25
N GLN A 288 0.91 14.44 8.84
CA GLN A 288 0.54 14.54 7.44
C GLN A 288 0.68 15.97 6.93
N TYR A 289 1.26 16.08 5.74
CA TYR A 289 1.49 17.32 5.02
C TYR A 289 0.74 17.24 3.69
N LYS A 290 0.16 18.36 3.26
CA LYS A 290 -0.54 18.45 1.99
C LYS A 290 -0.24 19.77 1.30
N TRP A 291 -0.26 19.75 -0.02
CA TRP A 291 -0.14 20.89 -0.90
C TRP A 291 -1.19 20.76 -2.02
N ASP A 292 -2.10 21.72 -2.04
CA ASP A 292 -3.16 21.84 -3.03
C ASP A 292 -2.60 22.53 -4.27
N VAL A 293 -2.36 21.76 -5.33
CA VAL A 293 -1.77 22.23 -6.60
C VAL A 293 -2.60 23.30 -7.30
N ASP A 294 -3.91 23.35 -7.04
CA ASP A 294 -4.83 24.29 -7.68
C ASP A 294 -4.94 25.61 -6.91
N ARG A 295 -4.66 25.60 -5.59
CA ARG A 295 -4.89 26.75 -4.70
C ARG A 295 -3.65 27.33 -4.06
N GLN A 296 -2.56 26.56 -3.95
CA GLN A 296 -1.35 27.00 -3.28
C GLN A 296 -0.24 27.25 -4.30
N PRO A 297 0.50 28.36 -4.16
CA PRO A 297 1.68 28.61 -4.99
C PRO A 297 2.79 27.61 -4.65
N LEU A 298 3.76 27.41 -5.55
CA LEU A 298 4.88 26.48 -5.34
C LEU A 298 5.73 26.86 -4.13
N GLU A 299 5.89 28.16 -3.87
CA GLU A 299 6.64 28.69 -2.72
C GLU A 299 6.02 28.27 -1.37
N ALA A 300 4.75 27.85 -1.35
CA ALA A 300 4.12 27.34 -0.12
C ALA A 300 4.71 25.99 0.33
N ILE A 301 5.35 25.24 -0.58
CA ILE A 301 5.96 23.93 -0.28
C ILE A 301 7.09 24.08 0.75
N ASP A 302 7.89 25.16 0.65
CA ASP A 302 9.06 25.40 1.49
C ASP A 302 8.73 25.62 2.98
N THR A 303 7.47 25.93 3.29
CA THR A 303 7.00 26.21 4.65
C THR A 303 5.78 25.38 5.02
N LEU A 304 5.63 24.18 4.45
CA LEU A 304 4.52 23.30 4.80
C LEU A 304 4.58 22.92 6.28
N GLU A 305 3.48 23.19 6.98
CA GLU A 305 3.22 22.69 8.32
C GLU A 305 2.30 21.47 8.26
N PRO A 306 2.39 20.54 9.21
CA PRO A 306 1.50 19.39 9.23
C PRO A 306 0.06 19.86 9.47
N PHE A 307 -0.87 19.44 8.61
CA PHE A 307 -2.29 19.77 8.80
C PHE A 307 -2.98 18.80 9.76
N TYR A 308 -2.37 17.64 9.98
CA TYR A 308 -2.82 16.64 10.95
C TYR A 308 -1.63 15.99 11.64
N SER A 309 -1.78 15.71 12.93
CA SER A 309 -0.79 14.98 13.72
C SER A 309 -1.46 14.12 14.78
N THR A 310 -0.91 12.93 15.03
CA THR A 310 -1.41 12.02 16.07
C THR A 310 -0.30 11.13 16.59
N ASP A 311 -0.42 10.72 17.84
CA ASP A 311 0.50 9.77 18.47
C ASP A 311 -0.21 8.42 18.67
N LEU A 312 0.44 7.35 18.25
CA LEU A 312 0.00 5.97 18.48
C LEU A 312 0.82 5.36 19.62
N ASN A 313 0.13 4.89 20.64
CA ASN A 313 0.71 4.19 21.76
C ASN A 313 0.47 2.68 21.63
N ALA A 314 1.36 1.88 22.23
CA ALA A 314 1.27 0.42 22.28
C ALA A 314 0.02 -0.07 23.04
#